data_AF-A0A1Q7U6T5-F1
#
_entry.id   AF-A0A1Q7U6T5-F1
#
_cell.length_a   1.000
_cell.length_b   1.000
_cell.length_c   1.000
_cell.angle_alpha   90.00
_cell.angle_beta   90.00
_cell.angle_gamma   90.00
#
_symmetry.space_group_name_H-M   'P 1'
#
loop_
_entity.id
_entity.type
_entity.pdbx_description
1 polymer ?
#
loop_
_entity_poly.entity_id
_entity_poly.type
_entity_poly.pdbx_seq_one_letter_code
_entity_poly.pdbx_strand_id
1 'polypeptide(L)'
;MTPEFGPRVILTAVLCSVPCATDQRREAALCLGPSCGRCLKACPGDTVRHWDRDWPTCDRYRSPHGFATLAEHLERIVSEPDAAKQKTLIRSEESFNLWQSILRGAGVITGCRRCEDVCPVGADYEAMLKDALEDIPEHTAAKQARLDAMVEAERAGDRPASYTAQCRWIGDISVAPKA
;
A
#
# COMPACT_ATOMS: atom_id res chain seq x y z
N MET A 1 -4.04 10.08 1.00
CA MET A 1 -5.36 9.80 1.59
C MET A 1 -6.19 11.08 1.52
N THR A 2 -7.49 10.99 1.22
CA THR A 2 -8.41 12.14 1.21
C THR A 2 -9.47 12.01 2.32
N PRO A 3 -10.10 13.11 2.76
CA PRO A 3 -11.22 13.05 3.71
C PRO A 3 -12.41 12.23 3.21
N GLU A 4 -12.66 12.23 1.89
CA GLU A 4 -13.85 11.64 1.27
C GLU A 4 -13.66 10.14 1.02
N PHE A 5 -12.46 9.73 0.57
CA PHE A 5 -12.20 8.39 0.03
C PHE A 5 -11.03 7.67 0.69
N GLY A 6 -10.39 8.29 1.69
CA GLY A 6 -9.23 7.71 2.34
C GLY A 6 -8.11 7.37 1.36
N PRO A 7 -7.50 6.17 1.42
CA PRO A 7 -6.50 5.74 0.45
C PRO A 7 -7.08 5.21 -0.88
N ARG A 8 -8.41 5.09 -1.03
CA ARG A 8 -9.07 4.45 -2.18
C ARG A 8 -9.21 5.38 -3.38
N VAL A 9 -8.11 6.03 -3.75
CA VAL A 9 -8.04 6.95 -4.89
C VAL A 9 -6.96 6.49 -5.87
N ILE A 10 -7.23 6.66 -7.17
CA ILE A 10 -6.23 6.50 -8.22
C ILE A 10 -5.80 7.91 -8.62
N LEU A 11 -4.52 8.20 -8.44
CA LEU A 11 -3.95 9.51 -8.77
C LEU A 11 -3.36 9.48 -10.18
N THR A 12 -3.57 10.58 -10.90
CA THR A 12 -2.88 10.90 -12.15
C THR A 12 -2.40 12.35 -12.07
N ALA A 13 -1.44 12.72 -12.91
CA ALA A 13 -0.92 14.08 -12.98
C ALA A 13 -0.83 14.53 -14.44
N VAL A 14 -1.14 15.80 -14.68
CA VAL A 14 -0.94 16.48 -15.95
C VAL A 14 0.10 17.55 -15.74
N LEU A 15 1.25 17.42 -16.40
CA LEU A 15 2.27 18.47 -16.43
C LEU A 15 1.90 19.47 -17.51
N CYS A 16 1.89 20.75 -17.16
CA CYS A 16 1.63 21.82 -18.11
C CYS A 16 2.53 23.02 -17.84
N SER A 17 2.70 23.86 -18.87
CA SER A 17 3.40 25.14 -18.79
C SER A 17 2.46 26.32 -18.53
N VAL A 18 1.15 26.05 -18.43
CA VAL A 18 0.15 27.07 -18.09
C VAL A 18 0.37 27.50 -16.63
N PRO A 19 0.47 28.80 -16.34
CA PRO A 19 0.52 29.25 -14.96
C PRO A 19 -0.74 28.83 -14.21
N CYS A 20 -0.58 28.06 -13.14
CA CYS A 20 -1.66 27.62 -12.27
C CYS A 20 -1.40 28.09 -10.84
N ALA A 21 -2.45 28.55 -10.14
CA ALA A 21 -2.38 28.73 -8.70
C ALA A 21 -2.19 27.35 -8.03
N THR A 22 -1.30 27.30 -7.04
CA THR A 22 -1.01 26.07 -6.29
C THR A 22 -1.87 25.96 -5.05
N ASP A 23 -2.39 24.77 -4.79
CA ASP A 23 -3.04 24.46 -3.52
C ASP A 23 -2.05 24.41 -2.35
N GLN A 24 -2.60 24.48 -1.13
CA GLN A 24 -1.82 24.36 0.10
C GLN A 24 -1.76 22.92 0.59
N ARG A 25 -0.64 22.56 1.22
CA ARG A 25 -0.51 21.27 1.89
C ARG A 25 -1.48 21.20 3.07
N ARG A 26 -2.07 20.03 3.31
CA ARG A 26 -2.77 19.75 4.56
C ARG A 26 -1.78 19.57 5.71
N GLU A 27 -2.07 20.19 6.85
CA GLU A 27 -1.23 20.11 8.04
C GLU A 27 -1.67 19.01 9.00
N ALA A 28 -2.97 18.77 9.13
CA ALA A 28 -3.52 17.73 9.99
C ALA A 28 -3.42 16.35 9.35
N ALA A 29 -2.91 15.37 10.10
CA ALA A 29 -2.88 13.99 9.63
C ALA A 29 -4.28 13.36 9.56
N LEU A 30 -4.51 12.57 8.51
CA LEU A 30 -5.71 11.72 8.41
C LEU A 30 -5.52 10.34 9.03
N CYS A 31 -4.30 9.82 9.01
CA CYS A 31 -4.00 8.51 9.57
C CYS A 31 -3.91 8.62 11.10
N LEU A 32 -4.63 7.75 11.81
CA LEU A 32 -4.62 7.68 13.27
C LEU A 32 -3.42 6.90 13.84
N GLY A 33 -2.52 6.43 12.98
CA GLY A 33 -1.33 5.67 13.38
C GLY A 33 -1.67 4.36 14.12
N PRO A 34 -0.84 3.96 15.10
CA PRO A 34 -1.04 2.77 15.91
C PRO A 34 -2.36 2.72 16.70
N SER A 35 -3.01 3.86 16.96
CA SER A 35 -4.32 3.85 17.63
C SER A 35 -5.43 3.19 16.78
N CYS A 36 -5.22 3.04 15.46
CA CYS A 36 -6.10 2.33 14.54
C CYS A 36 -5.56 0.94 14.17
N GLY A 37 -4.40 0.87 13.51
CA GLY A 37 -3.73 -0.39 13.16
C GLY A 37 -4.45 -1.35 12.20
N ARG A 38 -5.61 -1.00 11.63
CA ARG A 38 -6.40 -1.90 10.76
C ARG A 38 -5.61 -2.43 9.57
N CYS A 39 -4.79 -1.59 8.93
CA CYS A 39 -3.92 -2.01 7.83
C CYS A 39 -2.84 -3.03 8.26
N LEU A 40 -2.32 -2.94 9.49
CA LEU A 40 -1.37 -3.90 10.06
C LEU A 40 -2.06 -5.24 10.33
N LYS A 41 -3.28 -5.21 10.89
CA LYS A 41 -4.09 -6.41 11.15
C LYS A 41 -4.45 -7.15 9.85
N ALA A 42 -4.76 -6.43 8.78
CA ALA A 42 -5.19 -7.04 7.53
C ALA A 42 -4.04 -7.43 6.58
N CYS A 43 -2.82 -6.92 6.79
CA CYS A 43 -1.72 -7.13 5.86
C CYS A 43 -1.40 -8.63 5.69
N PRO A 44 -1.46 -9.19 4.46
CA PRO A 44 -1.15 -10.59 4.24
C PRO A 44 0.36 -10.89 4.31
N GLY A 45 1.19 -9.90 3.96
CA GLY A 45 2.65 -10.03 3.99
C GLY A 45 3.31 -9.53 5.27
N ASP A 46 2.52 -9.11 6.27
CA ASP A 46 3.04 -8.60 7.54
C ASP A 46 4.06 -7.44 7.41
N THR A 47 3.90 -6.62 6.37
CA THR A 47 4.88 -5.62 5.94
C THR A 47 4.65 -4.22 6.53
N VAL A 48 3.50 -3.97 7.15
CA VAL A 48 3.20 -2.68 7.79
C VAL A 48 3.99 -2.55 9.09
N ARG A 49 4.78 -1.49 9.21
CA ARG A 49 5.65 -1.19 10.35
C ARG A 49 5.21 0.12 11.02
N HIS A 50 5.85 0.48 12.12
CA HIS A 50 5.55 1.73 12.85
C HIS A 50 5.95 2.94 12.00
N TRP A 51 4.95 3.60 11.39
CA TRP A 51 5.12 4.70 10.44
C TRP A 51 6.01 4.38 9.23
N ASP A 52 6.13 3.09 8.88
CA ASP A 52 6.98 2.62 7.79
C ASP A 52 6.37 1.37 7.14
N ARG A 53 6.99 0.90 6.06
CA ARG A 53 6.61 -0.31 5.35
C ARG A 53 7.83 -1.04 4.83
N ASP A 54 7.82 -2.36 4.97
CA ASP A 54 8.73 -3.24 4.23
C ASP A 54 8.35 -3.25 2.74
N TRP A 55 8.86 -2.27 1.99
CA TRP A 55 8.58 -2.14 0.56
C TRP A 55 9.01 -3.35 -0.26
N PRO A 56 10.25 -3.88 -0.11
CA PRO A 56 10.66 -5.05 -0.88
C PRO A 56 9.75 -6.27 -0.68
N THR A 57 9.33 -6.55 0.55
CA THR A 57 8.41 -7.65 0.82
C THR A 57 6.99 -7.32 0.33
N CYS A 58 6.55 -6.06 0.46
CA CYS A 58 5.21 -5.65 0.04
C CYS A 58 5.05 -5.71 -1.48
N ASP A 59 6.10 -5.43 -2.24
CA ASP A 59 6.09 -5.42 -3.71
C ASP A 59 5.65 -6.76 -4.29
N ARG A 60 5.99 -7.87 -3.64
CA ARG A 60 5.51 -9.22 -4.00
C ARG A 60 3.99 -9.35 -4.01
N TYR A 61 3.30 -8.52 -3.21
CA TYR A 61 1.85 -8.52 -3.09
C TYR A 61 1.22 -7.37 -3.85
N ARG A 62 1.71 -6.13 -3.69
CA ARG A 62 1.09 -4.94 -4.30
C ARG A 62 1.39 -4.82 -5.80
N SER A 63 2.49 -5.39 -6.26
CA SER A 63 2.97 -5.32 -7.65
C SER A 63 3.56 -6.66 -8.13
N PRO A 64 2.80 -7.78 -8.03
CA PRO A 64 3.29 -9.12 -8.39
C PRO A 64 3.72 -9.26 -9.86
N HIS A 65 3.31 -8.32 -10.71
CA HIS A 65 3.65 -8.28 -12.13
C HIS A 65 4.31 -6.96 -12.52
N GLY A 66 4.95 -6.30 -11.54
CA GLY A 66 5.69 -5.06 -11.73
C GLY A 66 6.92 -5.21 -12.61
N PHE A 67 7.63 -4.09 -12.82
CA PHE A 67 8.79 -4.05 -13.70
C PHE A 67 9.91 -5.03 -13.31
N ALA A 68 10.15 -5.21 -12.00
CA ALA A 68 11.15 -6.17 -11.52
C ALA A 68 10.83 -7.60 -11.99
N THR A 69 9.58 -8.05 -11.81
CA THR A 69 9.12 -9.37 -12.26
C THR A 69 9.20 -9.52 -13.78
N LEU A 70 8.82 -8.48 -14.52
CA LEU A 70 8.97 -8.47 -15.99
C LEU A 70 10.44 -8.65 -16.39
N ALA A 71 11.35 -7.87 -15.80
CA ALA A 71 12.77 -7.92 -16.10
C ALA A 71 13.37 -9.30 -15.78
N GLU A 72 13.08 -9.84 -14.61
CA GLU A 72 13.51 -11.18 -14.19
C GLU A 72 12.96 -12.28 -15.11
N HIS A 73 11.70 -12.19 -15.54
CA HIS A 73 11.11 -13.16 -16.46
C HIS A 73 11.78 -13.12 -17.85
N LEU A 74 12.07 -11.91 -18.37
CA LEU A 74 12.79 -11.75 -19.62
C LEU A 74 14.23 -12.27 -19.52
N GLU A 75 14.91 -12.01 -18.42
CA GLU A 75 16.24 -12.56 -18.16
C GLU A 75 16.21 -14.10 -18.15
N ARG A 76 15.24 -14.72 -17.47
CA ARG A 76 15.06 -16.19 -17.50
C ARG A 76 14.84 -16.73 -18.91
N ILE A 77 14.04 -16.05 -19.74
CA ILE A 77 13.83 -16.44 -21.14
C ILE A 77 15.13 -16.37 -21.94
N VAL A 78 15.87 -15.26 -21.83
CA VAL A 78 17.09 -15.02 -22.62
C VAL A 78 18.23 -15.94 -22.16
N SER A 79 18.30 -16.27 -20.88
CA SER A 79 19.33 -17.13 -20.31
C SER A 79 19.05 -18.63 -20.42
N GLU A 80 17.86 -19.05 -20.85
CA GLU A 80 17.53 -20.47 -21.01
C GLU A 80 18.19 -21.07 -22.27
N PRO A 81 19.14 -22.02 -22.12
CA PRO A 81 19.87 -22.59 -23.26
C PRO A 81 19.03 -23.53 -24.14
N ASP A 82 17.96 -24.14 -23.61
CA ASP A 82 17.10 -25.06 -24.35
C ASP A 82 15.97 -24.32 -25.07
N ALA A 83 15.96 -24.37 -26.40
CA ALA A 83 14.97 -23.68 -27.23
C ALA A 83 13.51 -24.15 -26.99
N ALA A 84 13.28 -25.40 -26.61
CA ALA A 84 11.94 -25.89 -26.27
C ALA A 84 11.48 -25.36 -24.91
N LYS A 85 12.39 -25.29 -23.92
CA LYS A 85 12.10 -24.67 -22.62
C LYS A 85 11.89 -23.17 -22.74
N GLN A 86 12.70 -22.49 -23.55
CA GLN A 86 12.51 -21.07 -23.84
C GLN A 86 11.11 -20.79 -24.44
N LYS A 87 10.68 -21.60 -25.42
CA LYS A 87 9.31 -21.53 -25.99
C LYS A 87 8.21 -21.79 -24.96
N THR A 88 8.50 -22.58 -23.93
CA THR A 88 7.59 -22.85 -22.81
C THR A 88 7.49 -21.65 -21.89
N LEU A 89 8.61 -21.01 -21.54
CA LEU A 89 8.64 -19.78 -20.74
C LEU A 89 7.86 -18.65 -21.41
N ILE A 90 8.04 -18.45 -22.72
CA ILE A 90 7.30 -17.43 -23.51
C ILE A 90 5.78 -17.67 -23.49
N ARG A 91 5.35 -18.94 -23.36
CA ARG A 91 3.92 -19.32 -23.32
C ARG A 91 3.43 -19.65 -21.91
N SER A 92 4.20 -19.28 -20.89
CA SER A 92 3.87 -19.56 -19.50
C SER A 92 2.71 -18.70 -19.00
N GLU A 93 2.10 -19.14 -17.90
CA GLU A 93 1.13 -18.35 -17.15
C GLU A 93 1.71 -17.00 -16.73
N GLU A 94 3.00 -16.94 -16.37
CA GLU A 94 3.67 -15.70 -16.01
C GLU A 94 3.75 -14.72 -17.18
N SER A 95 4.11 -15.19 -18.38
CA SER A 95 4.05 -14.37 -19.60
C SER A 95 2.64 -13.84 -19.87
N PHE A 96 1.62 -14.67 -19.67
CA PHE A 96 0.22 -14.26 -19.83
C PHE A 96 -0.17 -13.18 -18.81
N ASN A 97 0.14 -13.38 -17.53
CA ASN A 97 -0.16 -12.43 -16.47
C ASN A 97 0.59 -11.10 -16.67
N LEU A 98 1.86 -11.13 -17.07
CA LEU A 98 2.64 -9.92 -17.41
C LEU A 98 2.02 -9.15 -18.58
N TRP A 99 1.58 -9.84 -19.64
CA TRP A 99 0.90 -9.21 -20.78
C TRP A 99 -0.41 -8.52 -20.35
N GLN A 100 -1.26 -9.20 -19.57
CA GLN A 100 -2.49 -8.61 -19.05
C GLN A 100 -2.21 -7.38 -18.17
N SER A 101 -1.15 -7.46 -17.37
CA SER A 101 -0.74 -6.41 -16.46
C SER A 101 -0.31 -5.14 -17.17
N ILE A 102 0.38 -5.25 -18.31
CA ILE A 102 0.76 -4.09 -19.15
C ILE A 102 -0.47 -3.40 -19.73
N LEU A 103 -1.46 -4.16 -20.21
CA LEU A 103 -2.65 -3.61 -20.87
C LEU A 103 -3.65 -2.99 -19.88
N ARG A 104 -3.74 -3.53 -18.66
CA ARG A 104 -4.81 -3.17 -17.70
C ARG A 104 -4.30 -2.58 -16.39
N GLY A 105 -2.99 -2.58 -16.13
CA GLY A 105 -2.41 -2.17 -14.86
C GLY A 105 -2.69 -3.12 -13.68
N ALA A 106 -3.43 -4.22 -13.93
CA ALA A 106 -3.70 -5.29 -12.97
C ALA A 106 -2.38 -5.90 -12.51
N GLY A 107 -2.18 -6.10 -11.20
CA GLY A 107 -0.93 -6.68 -10.68
C GLY A 107 0.33 -5.81 -10.80
N VAL A 108 0.28 -4.62 -11.41
CA VAL A 108 1.38 -3.63 -11.39
C VAL A 108 1.05 -2.52 -10.40
N ILE A 109 -0.14 -1.92 -10.55
CA ILE A 109 -0.62 -0.82 -9.70
C ILE A 109 -1.73 -1.31 -8.74
N THR A 110 -2.38 -2.41 -9.09
CA THR A 110 -3.57 -2.93 -8.40
C THR A 110 -3.43 -4.42 -8.06
N GLY A 111 -2.27 -4.83 -7.54
CA GLY A 111 -2.10 -6.18 -6.98
C GLY A 111 -2.91 -6.36 -5.69
N CYS A 112 -2.24 -6.32 -4.55
CA CYS A 112 -2.87 -6.29 -3.24
C CYS A 112 -3.27 -4.86 -2.83
N ARG A 113 -4.55 -4.65 -2.55
CA ARG A 113 -5.10 -3.39 -1.99
C ARG A 113 -5.62 -3.52 -0.57
N ARG A 114 -5.36 -4.65 0.10
CA ARG A 114 -6.01 -5.02 1.36
C ARG A 114 -5.89 -3.95 2.46
N CYS A 115 -4.75 -3.27 2.56
CA CYS A 115 -4.54 -2.21 3.54
C CYS A 115 -5.32 -0.92 3.25
N GLU A 116 -5.68 -0.68 1.99
CA GLU A 116 -6.50 0.43 1.55
C GLU A 116 -7.99 0.12 1.75
N ASP A 117 -8.38 -1.13 1.48
CA ASP A 117 -9.76 -1.60 1.64
C ASP A 117 -10.21 -1.45 3.09
N VAL A 118 -9.42 -1.97 4.06
CA VAL A 118 -9.78 -1.94 5.49
C VAL A 118 -9.58 -0.59 6.17
N CYS A 119 -9.04 0.41 5.46
CA CYS A 119 -8.72 1.71 6.05
C CYS A 119 -10.02 2.46 6.39
N PRO A 120 -10.23 2.85 7.67
CA PRO A 120 -11.48 3.50 8.08
C PRO A 120 -11.52 4.99 7.72
N VAL A 121 -10.41 5.55 7.22
CA VAL A 121 -10.37 6.94 6.77
C VAL A 121 -11.13 7.05 5.46
N GLY A 122 -11.89 8.13 5.30
CA GLY A 122 -12.75 8.36 4.15
C GLY A 122 -14.22 8.27 4.57
N ALA A 123 -15.02 9.28 4.26
CA ALA A 123 -16.45 9.27 4.49
C ALA A 123 -17.15 8.08 3.78
N ASP A 124 -16.56 7.60 2.69
CA ASP A 124 -17.03 6.42 1.95
C ASP A 124 -16.96 5.11 2.76
N TYR A 125 -16.05 4.98 3.74
CA TYR A 125 -15.89 3.72 4.48
C TYR A 125 -17.19 3.31 5.19
N GLU A 126 -17.77 4.23 5.95
CA GLU A 126 -18.97 3.96 6.75
C GLU A 126 -20.16 3.58 5.86
N ALA A 127 -20.33 4.25 4.72
CA ALA A 127 -21.48 4.07 3.84
C ALA A 127 -21.35 2.89 2.86
N MET A 128 -20.12 2.50 2.49
CA MET A 128 -19.89 1.61 1.36
C MET A 128 -19.11 0.33 1.71
N LEU A 129 -18.36 0.31 2.82
CA LEU A 129 -17.34 -0.71 3.05
C LEU A 129 -17.43 -1.38 4.42
N LYS A 130 -17.97 -0.69 5.42
CA LYS A 130 -17.94 -1.14 6.80
C LYS A 130 -18.63 -2.49 7.00
N ASP A 131 -19.79 -2.70 6.40
CA ASP A 131 -20.55 -3.96 6.48
C ASP A 131 -19.74 -5.18 6.01
N ALA A 132 -18.89 -5.00 5.00
CA ALA A 132 -18.05 -6.06 4.44
C ALA A 132 -16.65 -6.14 5.06
N LEU A 133 -16.11 -5.03 5.56
CA LEU A 133 -14.68 -4.90 5.91
C LEU A 133 -14.42 -4.60 7.39
N GLU A 134 -15.44 -4.40 8.22
CA GLU A 134 -15.24 -4.12 9.65
C GLU A 134 -14.48 -5.25 10.34
N ASP A 135 -14.92 -6.49 10.10
CA ASP A 135 -14.23 -7.69 10.53
C ASP A 135 -12.98 -7.96 9.67
N ILE A 136 -11.88 -8.29 10.34
CA ILE A 136 -10.58 -8.58 9.70
C ILE A 136 -10.23 -10.04 9.98
N PRO A 137 -10.57 -10.99 9.09
CA PRO A 137 -10.28 -12.41 9.27
C PRO A 137 -8.79 -12.73 9.38
N GLU A 138 -7.94 -11.89 8.77
CA GLU A 138 -6.48 -12.05 8.79
C GLU A 138 -5.85 -11.63 10.12
N HIS A 139 -6.66 -11.12 11.07
CA HIS A 139 -6.20 -10.67 12.37
C HIS A 139 -5.80 -11.85 13.25
N THR A 140 -4.58 -11.79 13.81
CA THR A 140 -4.03 -12.82 14.68
C THR A 140 -3.46 -12.21 15.96
N ALA A 141 -3.28 -13.02 17.00
CA ALA A 141 -2.65 -12.59 18.25
C ALA A 141 -1.24 -11.99 18.02
N ALA A 142 -0.47 -12.54 17.08
CA ALA A 142 0.85 -12.01 16.72
C ALA A 142 0.79 -10.62 16.05
N LYS A 143 -0.28 -10.34 15.28
CA LYS A 143 -0.53 -9.01 14.72
C LYS A 143 -0.97 -8.03 15.79
N GLN A 144 -1.84 -8.46 16.70
CA GLN A 144 -2.26 -7.63 17.84
C GLN A 144 -1.07 -7.25 18.72
N ALA A 145 -0.21 -8.21 19.08
CA ALA A 145 0.98 -7.96 19.89
C ALA A 145 1.94 -6.93 19.25
N ARG A 146 2.12 -6.99 17.91
CA ARG A 146 2.91 -5.98 17.19
C ARG A 146 2.28 -4.60 17.24
N LEU A 147 0.95 -4.51 17.12
CA LEU A 147 0.24 -3.24 17.23
C LEU A 147 0.33 -2.66 18.65
N ASP A 148 0.13 -3.50 19.66
CA ASP A 148 0.23 -3.10 21.07
C ASP A 148 1.62 -2.54 21.39
N ALA A 149 2.68 -3.19 20.89
CA ALA A 149 4.04 -2.68 21.03
C ALA A 149 4.23 -1.28 20.42
N MET A 150 3.62 -1.01 19.27
CA MET A 150 3.66 0.33 18.65
C MET A 150 2.85 1.36 19.45
N VAL A 151 1.70 0.97 20.00
CA VAL A 151 0.87 1.84 20.85
C VAL A 151 1.62 2.21 22.13
N GLU A 152 2.24 1.24 22.79
CA GLU A 152 3.02 1.48 24.01
C GLU A 152 4.26 2.35 23.72
N ALA A 153 4.95 2.14 22.59
CA ALA A 153 6.04 3.02 22.17
C ALA A 153 5.56 4.48 22.01
N GLU A 154 4.42 4.72 21.37
CA GLU A 154 3.88 6.08 21.25
C GLU A 154 3.44 6.69 22.58
N ARG A 155 2.87 5.88 23.49
CA ARG A 155 2.52 6.33 24.85
C ARG A 155 3.76 6.75 25.64
N ALA A 156 4.88 6.06 25.43
CA ALA A 156 6.17 6.42 26.00
C ALA A 156 6.84 7.63 25.31
N GLY A 157 6.24 8.18 24.25
CA GLY A 157 6.83 9.26 23.45
C GLY A 157 7.90 8.80 22.47
N ASP A 158 8.07 7.49 22.28
CA ASP A 158 9.08 6.88 21.42
C ASP A 158 8.55 6.68 19.99
N ARG A 159 8.32 7.79 19.28
CA ARG A 159 7.98 7.74 17.85
C ARG A 159 9.23 7.49 17.01
N PRO A 160 9.18 6.57 16.03
CA PRO A 160 10.33 6.26 15.20
C PRO A 160 10.67 7.43 14.27
N ALA A 161 11.94 7.50 13.84
CA ALA A 161 12.41 8.49 12.87
C ALA A 161 11.64 8.46 11.53
N SER A 162 11.06 7.30 11.18
CA SER A 162 10.17 7.16 10.03
C SER A 162 8.97 8.10 10.12
N TYR A 163 8.38 8.31 11.30
CA TYR A 163 7.30 9.29 11.47
C TYR A 163 7.76 10.70 11.07
N THR A 164 8.90 11.14 11.58
CA THR A 164 9.47 12.47 11.28
C THR A 164 9.77 12.63 9.78
N ALA A 165 10.22 11.57 9.12
CA ALA A 165 10.45 11.60 7.68
C ALA A 165 9.14 11.72 6.87
N GLN A 166 8.05 11.13 7.37
CA GLN A 166 6.77 11.08 6.66
C GLN A 166 5.81 12.23 7.01
N CYS A 167 5.90 12.84 8.20
CA CYS A 167 4.93 13.85 8.66
C CYS A 167 4.80 15.05 7.72
N ARG A 168 5.87 15.39 6.97
CA ARG A 168 5.82 16.43 5.93
C ARG A 168 4.85 16.13 4.78
N TRP A 169 4.48 14.86 4.58
CA TRP A 169 3.57 14.40 3.54
C TRP A 169 2.19 14.03 4.09
N ILE A 170 2.17 13.39 5.25
CA ILE A 170 0.94 12.85 5.84
C ILE A 170 0.24 13.83 6.79
N GLY A 171 0.89 14.92 7.18
CA GLY A 171 0.45 15.84 8.22
C GLY A 171 0.98 15.46 9.61
N ASP A 172 0.80 16.36 10.58
CA ASP A 172 1.09 16.11 11.99
C ASP A 172 -0.13 15.48 12.68
N ILE A 173 0.09 14.37 13.36
CA ILE A 173 -0.93 13.69 14.17
C ILE A 173 -1.29 14.49 15.42
N SER A 174 -0.40 15.36 15.92
CA SER A 174 -0.68 16.21 17.08
C SER A 174 -1.72 17.31 16.77
N VAL A 175 -1.85 17.66 15.48
CA VAL A 175 -2.77 18.68 14.96
C VAL A 175 -4.03 18.04 14.35
N ALA A 176 -4.11 16.71 14.33
CA ALA A 176 -5.30 16.02 13.86
C ALA A 176 -6.50 16.36 14.77
N PRO A 177 -7.69 16.67 14.21
CA PRO A 177 -8.87 16.88 15.02
C PRO A 177 -9.10 15.62 15.87
N LYS A 178 -9.21 15.80 17.19
CA LYS A 178 -9.60 14.69 18.08
C LYS A 178 -10.96 14.18 17.61
N ALA A 179 -11.02 12.88 17.31
CA ALA A 179 -12.26 12.19 16.97
C ALA A 179 -13.29 12.33 18.10
#